data_AF-X0XZK1-F1
#
_entry.id   AF-X0XZK1-F1
#
_cell.length_a   1.000
_cell.length_b   1.000
_cell.length_c   1.000
_cell.angle_alpha   90.00
_cell.angle_beta   90.00
_cell.angle_gamma   90.00
#
_symmetry.space_group_name_H-M   'P 1'
#
loop_
_entity.id
_entity.type
_entity.pdbx_description
1 polymer ?
#
loop_
_entity_poly.entity_id
_entity_poly.type
_entity_poly.pdbx_seq_one_letter_code
_entity_poly.pdbx_strand_id
1 'polypeptide(L)'
;MFYEKTGQGLNLYFKTNGGELKKENFALHSLGVGELLITLGIGEAKKVKELLSKERAIPVINIDNQLENENYGQLNLIEVVSASLSEIVFDFLISIDKKLFIKETVNSLLLGIVEATRNFQTPEITSQTFQKVGF
;
A
#
# COMPACT_ATOMS: atom_id res chain seq x y z
N MET A 1 9.35 2.13 15.09
CA MET A 1 10.41 2.76 14.27
C MET A 1 10.19 4.26 14.32
N PHE A 2 11.25 5.05 14.47
CA PHE A 2 11.20 6.51 14.31
C PHE A 2 12.32 6.95 13.38
N TYR A 3 12.20 8.12 12.78
CA TYR A 3 13.22 8.64 11.88
C TYR A 3 13.50 10.11 12.15
N GLU A 4 14.69 10.55 11.76
CA GLU A 4 15.09 11.95 11.80
C GLU A 4 15.69 12.34 10.46
N LYS A 5 15.19 13.42 9.87
CA LYS A 5 15.76 14.00 8.64
C LYS A 5 16.82 15.02 9.02
N THR A 6 18.05 14.79 8.57
CA THR A 6 19.19 15.68 8.80
C THR A 6 19.61 16.36 7.48
N GLY A 7 20.52 17.33 7.55
CA GLY A 7 21.10 17.93 6.34
C GLY A 7 21.94 16.95 5.49
N GLN A 8 22.32 15.79 6.05
CA GLN A 8 23.16 14.80 5.39
C GLN A 8 22.39 13.53 4.98
N GLY A 9 21.12 13.38 5.38
CA GLY A 9 20.33 12.20 5.03
C GLY A 9 19.22 11.88 6.03
N LEU A 10 18.83 10.61 6.07
CA LEU A 10 17.76 10.08 6.93
C LEU A 10 18.36 9.12 7.96
N ASN A 11 18.18 9.42 9.24
CA ASN A 11 18.47 8.49 10.33
C ASN A 11 17.22 7.64 10.61
N LEU A 12 17.35 6.31 10.55
CA LEU A 12 16.28 5.38 10.90
C LEU A 12 16.60 4.70 12.22
N TYR A 13 15.65 4.73 13.16
CA TYR A 13 15.78 4.14 14.48
C TYR A 13 14.77 3.02 14.67
N PHE A 14 15.29 1.83 14.88
CA PHE A 14 14.52 0.62 15.07
C PHE A 14 14.56 0.22 16.55
N LYS A 15 13.38 -0.07 17.11
CA LYS A 15 13.24 -0.61 18.46
C LYS A 15 12.58 -1.97 18.34
N THR A 16 13.20 -3.00 18.92
CA THR A 16 12.61 -4.34 19.04
C THR A 16 11.93 -4.49 20.39
N ASN A 17 10.95 -5.39 20.46
CA ASN A 17 10.33 -5.81 21.73
C ASN A 17 11.14 -6.91 22.45
N GLY A 18 12.28 -7.33 21.86
CA GLY A 18 13.18 -8.35 22.35
C GLY A 18 14.20 -8.76 21.28
N GLY A 19 15.35 -9.30 21.69
CA GLY A 19 16.44 -9.71 20.79
C GLY A 19 17.34 -8.55 20.32
N GLU A 20 18.57 -8.90 19.93
CA GLU A 20 19.53 -7.95 19.37
C GLU A 20 19.27 -7.73 17.86
N LEU A 21 19.30 -6.46 17.44
CA LEU A 21 19.35 -6.09 16.03
C LEU A 21 20.79 -6.11 15.54
N LYS A 22 21.07 -6.91 14.53
CA LYS A 22 22.36 -6.96 13.84
C LYS A 22 22.25 -6.30 12.48
N LYS A 23 23.38 -5.85 11.94
CA LYS A 23 23.46 -5.22 10.61
C LYS A 23 22.88 -6.12 9.50
N GLU A 24 23.09 -7.43 9.61
CA GLU A 24 22.56 -8.46 8.71
C GLU A 24 21.03 -8.60 8.72
N ASN A 25 20.34 -8.07 9.73
CA ASN A 25 18.87 -8.02 9.76
C ASN A 25 18.30 -6.88 8.92
N PHE A 26 19.16 -6.01 8.38
CA PHE A 26 18.76 -4.89 7.55
C PHE A 26 19.29 -5.05 6.14
N ALA A 27 18.38 -4.97 5.17
CA ALA A 27 18.72 -4.82 3.76
C ALA A 27 18.32 -3.43 3.31
N LEU A 28 19.27 -2.70 2.72
CA LEU A 28 18.99 -1.42 2.06
C LEU A 28 19.08 -1.65 0.56
N HIS A 29 17.94 -1.55 -0.11
CA HIS A 29 17.88 -1.62 -1.57
C HIS A 29 17.68 -0.21 -2.10
N SER A 30 18.67 0.29 -2.85
CA SER A 30 18.48 1.52 -3.62
C SER A 30 17.47 1.22 -4.73
N LEU A 31 16.31 1.86 -4.65
CA LEU A 31 15.44 1.97 -5.81
C LEU A 31 16.15 2.97 -6.74
N GLY A 32 16.72 2.48 -7.84
CA GLY A 32 17.38 3.35 -8.82
C GLY A 32 16.45 4.47 -9.29
N VAL A 33 17.01 5.56 -9.83
CA VAL A 33 16.21 6.59 -10.50
C VAL A 33 15.50 5.91 -11.67
N GLY A 34 14.19 5.73 -11.55
CA GLY A 34 13.45 4.86 -12.45
C GLY A 34 11.94 4.95 -12.26
N GLU A 35 11.25 4.17 -13.09
CA GLU A 35 9.81 4.00 -13.03
C GLU A 35 9.44 3.20 -11.78
N LEU A 36 8.28 3.52 -11.19
CA LEU A 36 7.67 2.74 -10.11
C LEU A 36 6.35 2.21 -10.62
N LEU A 37 6.13 0.91 -10.48
CA LEU A 37 4.83 0.31 -10.78
C LEU A 37 4.05 0.13 -9.48
N ILE A 38 2.81 0.62 -9.44
CA ILE A 38 1.87 0.35 -8.35
C ILE A 38 0.75 -0.52 -8.94
N THR A 39 0.56 -1.72 -8.41
CA THR A 39 -0.54 -2.61 -8.81
C THR A 39 -1.64 -2.57 -7.76
N LEU A 40 -2.88 -2.48 -8.22
CA LEU A 40 -4.07 -2.43 -7.38
C LEU A 40 -4.96 -3.64 -7.72
N GLY A 41 -5.18 -4.55 -6.76
CA GLY A 41 -6.14 -5.65 -6.91
C GLY A 41 -5.72 -6.74 -7.91
N ILE A 42 -4.41 -6.92 -8.11
CA ILE A 42 -3.87 -7.96 -8.97
C ILE A 42 -3.20 -9.00 -8.06
N GLY A 43 -3.82 -10.18 -7.96
CA GLY A 43 -3.33 -11.28 -7.13
C GLY A 43 -2.07 -11.99 -7.64
N GLU A 44 -1.84 -12.00 -8.97
CA GLU A 44 -0.86 -12.90 -9.60
C GLU A 44 0.24 -12.13 -10.35
N ALA A 45 1.50 -12.47 -10.08
CA ALA A 45 2.67 -11.84 -10.70
C ALA A 45 2.66 -11.98 -12.23
N LYS A 46 2.12 -13.10 -12.71
CA LYS A 46 2.05 -13.43 -14.13
C LYS A 46 1.23 -12.40 -14.92
N LYS A 47 0.08 -11.97 -14.38
CA LYS A 47 -0.79 -10.95 -15.02
C LYS A 47 -0.05 -9.62 -15.19
N VAL A 48 0.77 -9.24 -14.21
CA VAL A 48 1.59 -8.03 -14.30
C VAL A 48 2.67 -8.17 -15.38
N LYS A 49 3.36 -9.32 -15.43
CA LYS A 49 4.38 -9.60 -16.43
C LYS A 49 3.83 -9.59 -17.86
N GLU A 50 2.61 -10.08 -18.06
CA GLU A 50 1.94 -10.07 -19.37
C GLU A 50 1.60 -8.64 -19.85
N LEU A 51 1.30 -7.72 -18.92
CA LEU A 51 1.02 -6.31 -19.24
C LEU A 51 2.29 -5.51 -19.57
N LEU A 52 3.40 -5.84 -18.93
CA LEU A 52 4.68 -5.19 -19.15
C LEU A 52 5.38 -5.83 -20.36
N SER A 53 5.21 -5.22 -21.54
CA SER A 53 5.81 -5.64 -22.82
C SER A 53 7.35 -5.82 -22.83
N LYS A 54 8.06 -5.49 -21.74
CA LYS A 54 9.50 -5.63 -21.59
C LYS A 54 9.85 -6.30 -20.27
N GLU A 55 10.90 -7.13 -20.31
CA GLU A 55 11.59 -7.71 -19.14
C GLU A 55 12.39 -6.67 -18.33
N ARG A 56 11.91 -5.42 -18.23
CA ARG A 56 12.57 -4.42 -17.39
C ARG A 56 12.21 -4.71 -15.94
N ALA A 57 13.22 -4.86 -15.09
CA ALA A 57 13.04 -4.94 -13.64
C ALA A 57 12.60 -3.57 -13.10
N ILE A 58 11.29 -3.31 -13.12
CA ILE A 58 10.65 -2.14 -12.52
C ILE A 58 10.26 -2.51 -11.08
N PRO A 59 10.64 -1.73 -10.06
CA PRO A 59 10.15 -1.95 -8.70
C PRO A 59 8.62 -1.89 -8.65
N VAL A 60 8.01 -2.83 -7.94
CA VAL A 60 6.56 -2.97 -7.81
C VAL A 60 6.14 -2.80 -6.36
N ILE A 61 5.19 -1.89 -6.13
CA ILE A 61 4.36 -1.85 -4.92
C ILE A 61 3.04 -2.54 -5.27
N ASN A 62 2.77 -3.64 -4.59
CA ASN A 62 1.56 -4.42 -4.77
C ASN A 62 0.57 -4.13 -3.64
N ILE A 63 -0.60 -3.60 -3.98
CA ILE A 63 -1.67 -3.27 -3.03
C ILE A 63 -2.90 -4.11 -3.38
N ASP A 64 -3.37 -4.91 -2.42
CA ASP A 64 -4.47 -5.85 -2.65
C ASP A 64 -5.21 -6.18 -1.34
N ASN A 65 -6.41 -6.73 -1.46
CA ASN A 65 -7.19 -7.32 -0.36
C ASN A 65 -7.63 -8.76 -0.63
N GLN A 66 -7.17 -9.38 -1.73
CA GLN A 66 -7.44 -10.79 -2.06
C GLN A 66 -6.61 -11.75 -1.20
N LEU A 67 -7.25 -12.82 -0.71
CA LEU A 67 -6.58 -13.87 0.07
C LEU A 67 -5.54 -14.62 -0.76
N GLU A 68 -5.78 -14.77 -2.05
CA GLU A 68 -4.98 -15.54 -3.00
C GLU A 68 -3.75 -14.76 -3.54
N ASN A 69 -3.51 -13.53 -3.07
CA ASN A 69 -2.41 -12.70 -3.58
C ASN A 69 -1.02 -13.35 -3.33
N GLU A 70 -0.20 -13.40 -4.38
CA GLU A 70 1.12 -14.07 -4.37
C GLU A 70 2.24 -13.26 -3.70
N ASN A 71 1.97 -12.06 -3.21
CA ASN A 71 2.95 -11.16 -2.58
C ASN A 71 4.19 -10.90 -3.48
N TYR A 72 3.95 -10.66 -4.76
CA TYR A 72 5.02 -10.62 -5.77
C TYR A 72 5.78 -9.28 -5.86
N GLY A 73 5.30 -8.23 -5.20
CA GLY A 73 5.95 -6.92 -5.20
C GLY A 73 7.23 -6.91 -4.37
N GLN A 74 8.12 -5.95 -4.64
CA GLN A 74 9.22 -5.62 -3.73
C GLN A 74 8.68 -5.06 -2.41
N LEU A 75 7.52 -4.39 -2.46
CA LEU A 75 6.71 -4.02 -1.31
C LEU A 75 5.28 -4.56 -1.54
N ASN A 76 4.72 -5.20 -0.53
CA ASN A 76 3.35 -5.74 -0.57
C ASN A 76 2.55 -5.13 0.59
N LEU A 77 1.44 -4.47 0.28
CA LEU A 77 0.45 -3.95 1.23
C LEU A 77 -0.83 -4.75 1.01
N ILE A 78 -0.93 -5.91 1.68
CA ILE A 78 -2.02 -6.86 1.51
C ILE A 78 -2.86 -6.90 2.79
N GLU A 79 -4.09 -6.38 2.72
CA GLU A 79 -5.00 -6.31 3.88
C GLU A 79 -6.27 -7.11 3.60
N VAL A 80 -6.22 -8.42 3.82
CA VAL A 80 -7.31 -9.36 3.50
C VAL A 80 -8.60 -9.08 4.28
N VAL A 81 -8.49 -8.42 5.45
CA VAL A 81 -9.66 -8.05 6.28
C VAL A 81 -10.32 -6.74 5.82
N SER A 82 -9.74 -6.05 4.84
CA SER A 82 -10.29 -4.79 4.35
C SER A 82 -11.55 -5.02 3.52
N ALA A 83 -12.62 -4.28 3.85
CA ALA A 83 -13.89 -4.35 3.14
C ALA A 83 -13.81 -3.83 1.69
N SER A 84 -12.76 -3.07 1.35
CA SER A 84 -12.51 -2.55 0.01
C SER A 84 -11.03 -2.33 -0.24
N LEU A 85 -10.58 -2.48 -1.49
CA LEU A 85 -9.25 -2.04 -1.90
C LEU A 85 -9.07 -0.53 -1.75
N SER A 86 -10.14 0.26 -1.96
CA SER A 86 -10.12 1.72 -1.81
C SER A 86 -9.85 2.15 -0.37
N GLU A 87 -10.20 1.33 0.61
CA GLU A 87 -9.85 1.59 2.01
C GLU A 87 -8.34 1.51 2.26
N ILE A 88 -7.65 0.58 1.59
CA ILE A 88 -6.20 0.41 1.70
C ILE A 88 -5.49 1.55 0.98
N VAL A 89 -5.99 1.93 -0.20
CA VAL A 89 -5.47 3.07 -0.96
C VAL A 89 -5.68 4.38 -0.20
N PHE A 90 -6.80 4.54 0.51
CA PHE A 90 -7.03 5.68 1.39
C PHE A 90 -5.91 5.79 2.44
N ASP A 91 -5.64 4.70 3.17
CA ASP A 91 -4.63 4.67 4.23
C ASP A 91 -3.21 4.91 3.68
N PHE A 92 -2.95 4.38 2.48
CA PHE A 92 -1.70 4.63 1.76
C PHE A 92 -1.53 6.13 1.41
N LEU A 93 -2.53 6.75 0.78
CA LEU A 93 -2.45 8.15 0.36
C LEU A 93 -2.36 9.11 1.55
N ILE A 94 -3.10 8.86 2.63
CA ILE A 94 -3.08 9.74 3.81
C ILE A 94 -1.74 9.69 4.54
N SER A 95 -1.04 8.55 4.46
CA SER A 95 0.31 8.41 5.00
C SER A 95 1.36 9.21 4.21
N ILE A 96 1.09 9.51 2.93
CA ILE A 96 1.99 10.26 2.04
C ILE A 96 1.79 11.76 2.24
N ASP A 97 0.60 12.26 1.90
CA ASP A 97 0.25 13.68 2.05
C ASP A 97 -1.27 13.86 2.02
N LYS A 98 -1.83 14.47 3.06
CA LYS A 98 -3.25 14.83 3.13
C LYS A 98 -3.70 15.72 1.98
N LYS A 99 -2.80 16.48 1.35
CA LYS A 99 -3.12 17.34 0.19
C LYS A 99 -3.53 16.55 -1.05
N LEU A 100 -3.27 15.24 -1.11
CA LEU A 100 -3.71 14.37 -2.20
C LEU A 100 -5.22 14.14 -2.20
N PHE A 101 -5.91 14.44 -1.09
CA PHE A 101 -7.36 14.31 -0.94
C PHE A 101 -8.09 15.55 -1.50
N ILE A 102 -7.89 15.80 -2.78
CA ILE A 102 -8.75 16.69 -3.56
C ILE A 102 -10.10 16.00 -3.85
N LYS A 103 -11.09 16.77 -4.28
CA LYS A 103 -12.48 16.31 -4.50
C LYS A 103 -12.55 15.05 -5.37
N GLU A 104 -11.77 14.99 -6.43
CA GLU A 104 -11.75 13.89 -7.40
C GLU A 104 -11.20 12.61 -6.77
N THR A 105 -10.11 12.71 -6.00
CA THR A 105 -9.53 11.59 -5.25
C THR A 105 -10.52 11.05 -4.23
N VAL A 106 -11.11 11.95 -3.42
CA VAL A 106 -12.10 11.59 -2.38
C VAL A 106 -13.31 10.88 -3.00
N ASN A 107 -13.87 11.44 -4.07
CA ASN A 107 -15.02 10.84 -4.75
C ASN A 107 -14.71 9.46 -5.32
N SER A 108 -13.51 9.27 -5.88
CA SER A 108 -13.10 7.98 -6.45
C SER A 108 -12.94 6.92 -5.36
N LEU A 109 -12.31 7.27 -4.24
CA LEU A 109 -12.15 6.37 -3.09
C LEU A 109 -13.51 6.05 -2.46
N LEU A 110 -14.37 7.06 -2.25
CA LEU A 110 -15.71 6.88 -1.71
C LEU A 110 -16.53 5.93 -2.59
N LEU A 111 -16.53 6.14 -3.90
CA LEU A 111 -17.26 5.29 -4.84
C LEU A 111 -16.77 3.83 -4.77
N GLY A 112 -15.45 3.61 -4.71
CA GLY A 112 -14.89 2.26 -4.60
C GLY A 112 -15.19 1.58 -3.26
N ILE A 113 -15.31 2.34 -2.16
CA ILE A 113 -15.79 1.80 -0.88
C ILE A 113 -17.28 1.45 -0.98
N VAL A 114 -18.11 2.34 -1.49
CA VAL A 114 -19.56 2.13 -1.63
C VAL A 114 -19.87 0.94 -2.53
N GLU A 115 -19.16 0.79 -3.65
CA GLU A 115 -19.33 -0.36 -4.55
C GLU A 115 -18.96 -1.65 -3.84
N ALA A 116 -17.71 -1.75 -3.32
CA ALA A 116 -17.19 -3.01 -2.78
C ALA A 116 -18.00 -3.49 -1.56
N THR A 117 -18.56 -2.55 -0.80
CA THR A 117 -19.39 -2.82 0.38
C THR A 117 -20.88 -2.96 0.07
N ARG A 118 -21.29 -2.91 -1.20
CA ARG A 118 -22.71 -2.92 -1.63
C ARG A 118 -23.55 -1.90 -0.88
N ASN A 119 -23.09 -0.65 -0.88
CA ASN A 119 -23.67 0.45 -0.11
C ASN A 119 -23.75 0.15 1.40
N PHE A 120 -22.61 -0.27 1.95
CA PHE A 120 -22.43 -0.54 3.38
C PHE A 120 -23.27 -1.71 3.93
N GLN A 121 -23.42 -2.80 3.18
CA GLN A 121 -24.22 -3.98 3.54
C GLN A 121 -23.42 -5.27 3.70
N THR A 122 -22.12 -5.27 3.41
CA THR A 122 -21.27 -6.46 3.52
C THR A 122 -20.80 -6.70 4.97
N PRO A 123 -20.56 -7.97 5.37
CA PRO A 123 -20.16 -8.30 6.75
C PRO A 123 -18.74 -7.83 7.11
N GLU A 124 -17.89 -7.52 6.13
CA GLU A 124 -16.51 -7.07 6.32
C GLU A 124 -16.41 -5.61 6.78
N ILE A 125 -17.52 -4.85 6.76
CA ILE A 125 -17.54 -3.44 7.15
C ILE A 125 -17.19 -3.30 8.63
N THR A 126 -16.37 -2.30 8.93
CA THR A 126 -16.00 -1.96 10.31
C THR A 126 -16.28 -0.50 10.62
N SER A 127 -16.08 -0.10 11.89
CA SER A 127 -16.10 1.32 12.26
C SER A 127 -15.08 2.15 11.49
N GLN A 128 -13.96 1.56 11.04
CA GLN A 128 -12.96 2.26 10.26
C GLN A 128 -13.47 2.63 8.87
N THR A 129 -14.28 1.76 8.25
CA THR A 129 -14.94 2.06 6.97
C THR A 129 -15.71 3.37 7.05
N PHE A 130 -16.53 3.54 8.10
CA PHE A 130 -17.32 4.75 8.32
C PHE A 130 -16.48 5.99 8.63
N GLN A 131 -15.35 5.83 9.33
CA GLN A 131 -14.41 6.93 9.55
C GLN A 131 -13.81 7.43 8.23
N LYS A 132 -13.47 6.53 7.30
CA LYS A 132 -12.87 6.87 6.01
C LYS A 132 -13.85 7.60 5.09
N VAL A 133 -15.12 7.17 5.05
CA VAL A 133 -16.14 7.87 4.22
C VAL A 133 -16.61 9.20 4.82
N GLY A 134 -16.32 9.46 6.10
CA GLY A 134 -16.58 10.74 6.77
C GLY A 134 -15.41 11.73 6.75
N PHE A 135 -14.30 11.39 6.10
CA PHE A 135 -13.09 12.22 6.00
C PHE A 135 -13.29 13.46 5.12
#